data_AF-A0A9E0Z949-F1
#
_entry.id   AF-A0A9E0Z949-F1
#
_cell.length_a   1.000
_cell.length_b   1.000
_cell.length_c   1.000
_cell.angle_alpha   90.00
_cell.angle_beta   90.00
_cell.angle_gamma   90.00
#
_symmetry.space_group_name_H-M   'P 1'
#
loop_
_entity.id
_entity.type
_entity.pdbx_description
1 polymer ?
#
loop_
_entity_poly.entity_id
_entity_poly.type
_entity_poly.pdbx_seq_one_letter_code
_entity_poly.pdbx_strand_id
1 'polypeptide(L)'
;MKKLIVHRQKQFRSCLVSYWIVYEISREDFIKNFFFTPLPMGDDDCAQCGANRACYLKKKYISGKPKELGIPIKNDETIELEVDDSITSVFAISMDGLFSNEVPLEFSDADYELQVSIRGGWSVMQYPFLTLESINRQM
;
A
#
# COMPACT_ATOMS: atom_id res chain seq x y z
N MET A 1 -4.58 -21.61 -3.24
CA MET A 1 -5.28 -20.38 -2.85
C MET A 1 -4.74 -19.99 -1.49
N LYS A 2 -4.24 -18.76 -1.34
CA LYS A 2 -3.78 -18.21 -0.07
C LYS A 2 -4.77 -17.17 0.46
N LYS A 3 -4.81 -17.00 1.78
CA LYS A 3 -5.63 -15.97 2.42
C LYS A 3 -4.78 -14.77 2.81
N LEU A 4 -5.27 -13.57 2.52
CA LEU A 4 -4.71 -12.30 2.97
C LEU A 4 -5.68 -11.65 3.95
N ILE A 5 -5.23 -11.48 5.19
CA ILE A 5 -5.92 -10.75 6.24
C ILE A 5 -5.19 -9.43 6.40
N VAL A 6 -5.82 -8.33 6.01
CA VAL A 6 -5.18 -7.00 6.06
C VAL A 6 -5.94 -6.13 7.05
N HIS A 7 -5.28 -5.75 8.13
CA HIS A 7 -5.83 -4.86 9.15
C HIS A 7 -5.22 -3.47 9.05
N ARG A 8 -6.05 -2.43 8.90
CA ARG A 8 -5.59 -1.04 8.99
C ARG A 8 -5.72 -0.53 10.41
N GLN A 9 -4.57 -0.21 11.00
CA GLN A 9 -4.50 0.34 12.34
C GLN A 9 -5.28 1.66 12.45
N LYS A 10 -6.05 1.80 13.53
CA LYS A 10 -6.76 3.03 13.85
C LYS A 10 -5.81 4.21 14.04
N GLN A 11 -5.96 5.23 13.21
CA GLN A 11 -5.22 6.48 13.33
C GLN A 11 -6.11 7.70 13.08
N PHE A 12 -6.25 8.55 14.10
CA PHE A 12 -7.07 9.77 14.01
C PHE A 12 -6.62 10.74 12.93
N ARG A 13 -5.31 10.80 12.65
CA ARG A 13 -4.74 11.78 11.71
C ARG A 13 -4.95 11.44 10.24
N SER A 14 -5.25 10.17 9.94
CA SER A 14 -5.45 9.66 8.58
C SER A 14 -6.86 9.08 8.38
N CYS A 15 -7.79 9.34 9.31
CA CYS A 15 -9.09 8.67 9.38
C CYS A 15 -9.95 8.85 8.12
N LEU A 16 -9.80 9.99 7.41
CA LEU A 16 -10.53 10.30 6.18
C LEU A 16 -9.77 9.91 4.90
N VAL A 17 -8.51 9.49 5.02
CA VAL A 17 -7.69 9.10 3.87
C VAL A 17 -8.00 7.65 3.53
N SER A 18 -8.37 7.41 2.28
CA SER A 18 -8.56 6.07 1.74
C SER A 18 -7.25 5.53 1.19
N TYR A 19 -6.97 4.27 1.49
CA TYR A 19 -5.86 3.52 0.92
C TYR A 19 -6.41 2.31 0.19
N TRP A 20 -5.63 1.76 -0.74
CA TRP A 20 -5.98 0.57 -1.50
C TRP A 20 -4.88 -0.47 -1.35
N ILE A 21 -5.26 -1.73 -1.15
CA ILE A 21 -4.36 -2.87 -1.16
C ILE A 21 -4.28 -3.39 -2.59
N VAL A 22 -3.07 -3.44 -3.14
CA VAL A 22 -2.76 -3.86 -4.50
C VAL A 22 -1.92 -5.12 -4.43
N TYR A 23 -2.34 -6.17 -5.13
CA TYR A 23 -1.68 -7.47 -5.13
C TYR A 23 -1.53 -8.09 -6.52
N GLU A 24 -2.27 -7.63 -7.54
CA GLU A 24 -2.23 -8.25 -8.89
C GLU A 24 -1.02 -7.84 -9.75
N ILE A 25 -0.32 -6.79 -9.36
CA ILE A 25 0.82 -6.23 -10.08
C ILE A 25 1.97 -6.02 -9.11
N SER A 26 3.20 -6.20 -9.56
CA SER A 26 4.37 -5.85 -8.73
C SER A 26 4.43 -4.34 -8.53
N ARG A 27 5.02 -3.90 -7.42
CA ARG A 27 5.20 -2.46 -7.17
C ARG A 27 6.03 -1.80 -8.28
N GLU A 28 7.06 -2.49 -8.79
CA GLU A 28 7.91 -1.97 -9.86
C GLU A 28 7.15 -1.76 -11.17
N ASP A 29 6.33 -2.73 -11.56
CA ASP A 29 5.55 -2.63 -12.80
C ASP A 29 4.41 -1.63 -12.65
N PHE A 30 3.83 -1.49 -11.46
CA PHE A 30 2.89 -0.43 -11.15
C PHE A 30 3.53 0.95 -11.34
N ILE A 31 4.76 1.16 -10.87
CA ILE A 31 5.49 2.42 -11.06
C ILE A 31 5.74 2.67 -12.56
N LYS A 32 6.22 1.67 -13.30
CA LYS A 32 6.50 1.81 -14.75
C LYS A 32 5.25 2.16 -15.55
N ASN A 33 4.12 1.52 -15.24
CA ASN A 33 2.90 1.63 -16.03
C ASN A 33 2.05 2.86 -15.68
N PHE A 34 2.08 3.31 -14.42
CA PHE A 34 1.16 4.35 -13.95
C PHE A 34 1.84 5.67 -13.56
N PHE A 35 3.17 5.75 -13.53
CA PHE A 35 3.90 6.97 -13.16
C PHE A 35 4.80 7.50 -14.27
N PHE A 36 4.56 8.76 -14.66
CA PHE A 36 5.35 9.51 -15.65
C PHE A 36 6.79 9.88 -15.23
N THR A 37 7.19 9.60 -13.99
CA THR A 37 8.56 9.85 -13.49
C THR A 37 8.87 8.83 -12.38
N PRO A 38 10.14 8.46 -12.15
CA PRO A 38 10.49 7.65 -10.99
C PRO A 38 10.07 8.41 -9.73
N LEU A 39 9.23 7.78 -8.91
CA LEU A 39 8.93 8.28 -7.57
C LEU A 39 10.07 7.92 -6.64
N PRO A 40 10.31 8.74 -5.60
CA PRO A 40 11.32 8.46 -4.59
C PRO A 40 11.03 7.10 -3.94
N MET A 41 12.05 6.26 -3.85
CA MET A 41 11.97 4.86 -3.41
C MET A 41 12.43 4.76 -1.96
N GLY A 42 11.49 4.75 -1.01
CA GLY A 42 11.77 4.44 0.40
C GLY A 42 11.22 5.43 1.42
N ASP A 43 11.36 5.07 2.69
CA ASP A 43 10.89 5.84 3.87
C ASP A 43 11.50 7.26 3.89
N ASP A 44 12.80 7.39 3.62
CA ASP A 44 13.52 8.68 3.60
C ASP A 44 13.13 9.58 2.42
N ASP A 45 12.74 8.94 1.34
CA ASP A 45 12.58 9.54 0.03
C ASP A 45 11.15 10.14 -0.09
N CYS A 46 10.17 9.49 0.56
CA CYS A 46 8.85 10.05 0.84
C CYS A 46 8.90 11.18 1.89
N ALA A 47 9.77 11.06 2.91
CA ALA A 47 9.94 12.09 3.94
C ALA A 47 10.56 13.39 3.38
N GLN A 48 11.57 13.29 2.50
CA GLN A 48 12.20 14.45 1.85
C GLN A 48 11.26 15.16 0.87
N CYS A 49 10.46 14.43 0.09
CA CYS A 49 9.46 15.05 -0.78
C CYS A 49 8.30 15.70 -0.01
N GLY A 50 8.01 15.22 1.21
CA GLY A 50 6.99 15.76 2.11
C GLY A 50 7.21 17.21 2.53
N ALA A 51 8.46 17.68 2.59
CA ALA A 51 8.79 19.07 2.92
C ALA A 51 8.23 20.07 1.90
N ASN A 52 7.89 19.61 0.68
CA ASN A 52 7.38 20.44 -0.40
C ASN A 52 6.09 19.87 -1.00
N ARG A 53 5.08 19.66 -0.13
CA ARG A 53 3.74 19.12 -0.45
C ARG A 53 3.11 19.74 -1.72
N ALA A 54 3.33 21.04 -1.95
CA ALA A 54 2.82 21.76 -3.13
C ALA A 54 3.52 21.40 -4.46
N CYS A 55 4.79 21.00 -4.42
CA CYS A 55 5.54 20.58 -5.60
C CYS A 55 5.23 19.13 -6.00
N TYR A 56 4.92 18.28 -5.01
CA TYR A 56 4.54 16.87 -5.22
C TYR A 56 3.15 16.76 -5.86
N LEU A 57 2.14 17.43 -5.27
CA LEU A 57 0.76 17.44 -5.80
C LEU A 57 0.62 18.05 -7.19
N LYS A 58 1.51 18.98 -7.57
CA LYS A 58 1.52 19.58 -8.93
C LYS A 58 2.00 18.63 -10.01
N LYS A 59 2.72 17.54 -9.67
CA LYS A 59 3.45 16.74 -10.65
C LYS A 59 2.80 15.43 -11.05
N LYS A 60 1.92 14.83 -10.25
CA LYS A 60 1.20 13.62 -10.66
C LYS A 60 -0.13 13.41 -9.96
N TYR A 61 -1.13 13.16 -10.79
CA TYR A 61 -2.27 12.30 -10.46
C TYR A 61 -1.97 10.92 -11.02
N ILE A 62 -2.32 9.86 -10.29
CA ILE A 62 -2.41 8.52 -10.91
C ILE A 62 -3.45 8.65 -12.03
N SER A 63 -3.06 8.37 -13.28
CA SER A 63 -3.95 8.42 -14.45
C SER A 63 -4.96 7.25 -14.52
N GLY A 64 -5.21 6.60 -13.39
CA GLY A 64 -6.09 5.44 -13.25
C GLY A 64 -6.77 5.51 -11.89
N LYS A 65 -8.00 5.02 -11.78
CA LYS A 65 -8.70 5.02 -10.48
C LYS A 65 -8.02 3.96 -9.61
N PRO A 66 -7.43 4.29 -8.46
CA PRO A 66 -6.88 3.30 -7.53
C PRO A 66 -7.88 2.18 -7.16
N LYS A 67 -9.17 2.51 -7.22
CA LYS A 67 -10.31 1.59 -7.05
C LYS A 67 -10.37 0.44 -8.08
N GLU A 68 -9.75 0.59 -9.24
CA GLU A 68 -9.74 -0.42 -10.30
C GLU A 68 -8.55 -1.39 -10.15
N LEU A 69 -7.55 -1.05 -9.34
CA LEU A 69 -6.28 -1.80 -9.21
C LEU A 69 -6.08 -2.41 -7.82
N GLY A 70 -6.94 -2.07 -6.86
CA GLY A 70 -6.81 -2.57 -5.51
C GLY A 70 -8.09 -2.42 -4.70
N ILE A 71 -8.08 -3.04 -3.53
CA ILE A 71 -9.24 -3.11 -2.65
C ILE A 71 -9.13 -1.99 -1.61
N PRO A 72 -10.14 -1.11 -1.50
CA PRO A 72 -10.10 -0.01 -0.55
C PRO A 72 -10.10 -0.53 0.90
N ILE A 73 -9.29 0.11 1.76
CA ILE A 73 -9.26 -0.16 3.20
C ILE A 73 -9.39 1.14 4.01
N LYS A 74 -10.41 1.19 4.85
CA LYS A 74 -10.77 2.29 5.73
C LYS A 74 -10.02 2.19 7.06
N ASN A 75 -10.03 3.28 7.79
CA ASN A 75 -9.40 3.36 9.09
C ASN A 75 -10.09 2.41 10.08
N ASP A 76 -9.30 1.62 10.82
CA ASP A 76 -9.82 0.63 11.78
C ASP A 76 -10.62 -0.51 11.11
N GLU A 77 -10.32 -0.81 9.83
CA GLU A 77 -10.98 -1.86 9.05
C GLU A 77 -10.03 -3.07 8.88
N THR A 78 -10.61 -4.26 8.93
CA THR A 78 -9.95 -5.50 8.55
C THR A 78 -10.64 -6.05 7.30
N ILE A 79 -9.85 -6.38 6.28
CA ILE A 79 -10.33 -7.06 5.08
C ILE A 79 -9.73 -8.46 5.01
N GLU A 80 -10.53 -9.41 4.57
CA GLU A 80 -10.09 -10.78 4.30
C GLU A 80 -10.29 -11.06 2.82
N LEU A 81 -9.22 -11.52 2.17
CA LEU A 81 -9.16 -11.72 0.73
C LEU A 81 -8.61 -13.11 0.44
N GLU A 82 -9.24 -13.82 -0.49
CA GLU A 82 -8.64 -15.00 -1.11
C GLU A 82 -7.87 -14.55 -2.34
N VAL A 83 -6.59 -14.89 -2.38
CA VAL A 83 -5.70 -14.57 -3.50
C VAL A 83 -5.18 -15.84 -4.15
N ASP A 84 -5.01 -15.77 -5.46
CA ASP A 84 -4.46 -16.85 -6.25
C ASP A 84 -2.99 -17.11 -5.90
N ASP A 85 -2.54 -18.34 -6.11
CA ASP A 85 -1.17 -18.75 -5.78
C ASP A 85 -0.13 -18.06 -6.68
N SER A 86 -0.54 -17.62 -7.87
CA SER A 86 0.28 -16.82 -8.80
C SER A 86 0.63 -15.43 -8.29
N ILE A 87 -0.09 -14.91 -7.29
CA ILE A 87 0.19 -13.60 -6.70
C ILE A 87 1.46 -13.66 -5.86
N THR A 88 2.49 -12.90 -6.21
CA THR A 88 3.81 -13.01 -5.56
C THR A 88 4.08 -11.94 -4.51
N SER A 89 3.35 -10.82 -4.53
CA SER A 89 3.58 -9.70 -3.62
C SER A 89 2.31 -8.88 -3.38
N VAL A 90 2.37 -8.04 -2.35
CA VAL A 90 1.31 -7.11 -2.01
C VAL A 90 1.91 -5.80 -1.50
N PHE A 91 1.28 -4.70 -1.89
CA PHE A 91 1.60 -3.36 -1.41
C PHE A 91 0.33 -2.52 -1.26
N ALA A 92 0.44 -1.37 -0.59
CA ALA A 92 -0.65 -0.45 -0.39
C ALA A 92 -0.38 0.89 -1.09
N ILE A 93 -1.41 1.54 -1.61
CA ILE A 93 -1.33 2.85 -2.25
C ILE A 93 -2.31 3.83 -1.61
N SER A 94 -1.94 5.11 -1.64
CA SER A 94 -2.78 6.23 -1.28
C SER A 94 -3.42 6.88 -2.51
N MET A 95 -4.41 7.74 -2.28
CA MET A 95 -5.05 8.54 -3.33
C MET A 95 -4.05 9.50 -4.01
N ASP A 96 -3.05 9.95 -3.26
CA ASP A 96 -2.01 10.87 -3.73
C ASP A 96 -0.86 10.16 -4.48
N GLY A 97 -0.96 8.85 -4.69
CA GLY A 97 0.05 8.06 -5.41
C GLY A 97 1.28 7.67 -4.59
N LEU A 98 1.23 7.84 -3.26
CA LEU A 98 2.23 7.29 -2.34
C LEU A 98 1.96 5.79 -2.13
N PHE A 99 3.01 4.98 -2.14
CA PHE A 99 2.94 3.53 -1.97
C PHE A 99 3.73 3.08 -0.73
N SER A 100 3.37 1.90 -0.21
CA SER A 100 4.11 1.25 0.87
C SER A 100 5.34 0.50 0.37
N ASN A 101 6.06 -0.08 1.31
CA ASN A 101 6.90 -1.24 1.03
C ASN A 101 6.07 -2.38 0.40
N GLU A 102 6.75 -3.23 -0.34
CA GLU A 102 6.19 -4.43 -0.95
C GLU A 102 6.49 -5.62 -0.02
N VAL A 103 5.47 -6.42 0.26
CA VAL A 103 5.60 -7.63 1.08
C VAL A 103 5.53 -8.85 0.15
N PRO A 104 6.57 -9.69 0.09
CA PRO A 104 6.56 -10.91 -0.71
C PRO A 104 5.66 -11.97 -0.05
N LEU A 105 4.92 -12.71 -0.87
CA LEU A 105 4.04 -13.81 -0.47
C LEU A 105 4.68 -15.14 -0.88
N GLU A 106 5.72 -15.56 -0.15
CA GLU A 106 6.63 -16.65 -0.51
C GLU A 106 5.98 -18.04 -0.60
N PHE A 107 4.94 -18.28 0.20
CA PHE A 107 4.19 -19.54 0.31
C PHE A 107 2.82 -19.41 -0.37
N SER A 108 2.50 -20.38 -1.21
CA SER A 108 1.21 -20.50 -1.89
C SER A 108 0.09 -21.03 -0.98
N ASP A 109 0.45 -21.74 0.08
CA ASP A 109 -0.43 -22.47 1.00
C ASP A 109 -0.40 -21.86 2.42
N ALA A 110 -0.33 -20.54 2.49
CA ALA A 110 -0.27 -19.83 3.76
C ALA A 110 -1.29 -18.70 3.83
N ASP A 111 -1.78 -18.48 5.05
CA ASP A 111 -2.57 -17.33 5.42
C ASP A 111 -1.64 -16.24 5.95
N TYR A 112 -1.70 -15.06 5.34
CA TYR A 112 -0.87 -13.91 5.67
C TYR A 112 -1.67 -12.88 6.43
N GLU A 113 -1.15 -12.44 7.58
CA GLU A 113 -1.70 -11.34 8.33
C GLU A 113 -0.82 -10.10 8.17
N LEU A 114 -1.39 -9.03 7.64
CA LEU A 114 -0.72 -7.78 7.34
C LEU A 114 -1.35 -6.65 8.14
N GLN A 115 -0.51 -5.80 8.70
CA GLN A 115 -0.94 -4.54 9.30
C GLN A 115 -0.58 -3.37 8.38
N VAL A 116 -1.59 -2.58 8.01
CA VAL A 116 -1.43 -1.28 7.37
C VAL A 116 -1.34 -0.23 8.45
N SER A 117 -0.16 0.36 8.60
CA SER A 117 0.07 1.55 9.42
C SER A 117 0.25 2.76 8.51
N ILE A 118 -0.15 3.94 8.96
CA ILE A 118 0.12 5.18 8.22
C ILE A 118 1.28 5.90 8.90
N ARG A 119 2.30 6.23 8.11
CA ARG A 119 3.47 7.02 8.53
C ARG A 119 3.36 8.44 7.97
N GLY A 120 4.14 9.37 8.52
CA GLY A 120 4.07 10.79 8.18
C GLY A 120 3.23 11.61 9.18
N GLY A 121 2.75 12.80 8.78
CA GLY A 121 2.04 13.69 9.71
C GLY A 121 1.61 15.03 9.13
N TRP A 122 1.68 16.08 9.94
CA TRP A 122 1.28 17.44 9.54
C TRP A 122 2.33 18.11 8.62
N SER A 123 3.61 17.80 8.86
CA SER A 123 4.76 18.34 8.13
C SER A 123 5.29 17.43 7.03
N VAL A 124 4.83 16.18 6.97
CA VAL A 124 5.28 15.15 6.02
C VAL A 124 4.05 14.47 5.45
N MET A 125 4.01 14.20 4.14
CA MET A 125 2.90 13.50 3.51
C MET A 125 2.61 12.16 4.20
N GLN A 126 1.32 11.83 4.32
CA GLN A 126 0.87 10.58 4.92
C GLN A 126 0.98 9.45 3.88
N TYR A 127 1.75 8.42 4.19
CA TYR A 127 1.95 7.27 3.30
C TYR A 127 1.67 5.95 4.03
N PRO A 128 1.17 4.93 3.32
CA PRO A 128 0.92 3.64 3.92
C PRO A 128 2.23 2.87 4.13
N PHE A 129 2.28 2.04 5.15
CA PHE A 129 3.37 1.13 5.44
C PHE A 129 2.79 -0.22 5.86
N LEU A 130 3.26 -1.30 5.21
CA LEU A 130 2.81 -2.66 5.48
C LEU A 130 3.78 -3.37 6.39
N THR A 131 3.26 -3.93 7.47
CA THR A 131 3.98 -4.83 8.37
C THR A 131 3.39 -6.22 8.21
N LEU A 132 4.25 -7.23 8.06
CA LEU A 132 3.83 -8.62 8.13
C LEU A 132 3.79 -9.05 9.60
N GLU A 133 2.60 -9.38 10.10
CA GLU A 133 2.38 -9.75 11.50
C GLU A 133 2.55 -11.26 11.71
N SER A 134 1.92 -12.07 10.86
CA SER A 134 1.95 -13.53 10.97
C SER A 134 1.84 -14.23 9.63
N ILE A 135 2.40 -15.44 9.56
CA ILE A 135 2.21 -16.40 8.47
C ILE A 135 1.73 -17.70 9.10
N ASN A 136 0.50 -18.11 8.79
CA ASN A 136 -0.06 -19.37 9.24
C ASN A 136 -0.09 -20.35 8.07
N ARG A 137 0.70 -21.43 8.16
CA ARG A 137 0.71 -22.48 7.14
C ARG A 137 -0.33 -23.53 7.48
N GLN A 138 -1.13 -23.93 6.49
CA GLN A 138 -2.00 -25.08 6.63
C GLN A 138 -1.15 -26.34 6.36
N MET A 139 -0.69 -26.98 7.44
CA MET A 139 0.02 -28.28 7.37
C MET A 139 -0.92 -29.41 6.98
#